data_AF-A0A2S5LCX5-F1
#
_entry.id   AF-A0A2S5LCX5-F1
#
_cell.length_a   1.000
_cell.length_b   1.000
_cell.length_c   1.000
_cell.angle_alpha   90.00
_cell.angle_beta   90.00
_cell.angle_gamma   90.00
#
_symmetry.space_group_name_H-M   'P 1'
#
loop_
_entity.id
_entity.type
_entity.pdbx_description
1 polymer ?
#
loop_
_entity_poly.entity_id
_entity_poly.type
_entity_poly.pdbx_seq_one_letter_code
_entity_poly.pdbx_strand_id
1 'polypeptide(L)'
;MNKKHSIFSCLESWEIGKKSRLVCSFGAPVVIALEIASASAQNASQTLPPVTVDAPREKPQAKPRQQTQRPVASSARASSVHPSGPRPHVASTSRGAASAAPQVGPPLLSGANGVAPSPPTGEIGNLPPAYAGGEVARGARLGMLGNRDFMDTPFNVTSYTSALIENQQARTLQQVLENDPSVRMATSAGHIRENFRIRGFPVLGSELALNGMYGLAPDGHVPTEFLERVEVLKGPGALLNGMAPFGAVGGSINLVTKHAGDAPITSVSTDYTSSSQFGTHIDVGRRGGDHNQFGIRYNGVYRSGGTTLDEQWKVRGLNALALDFREERIRLSIDAYHSQE
;
A
#
# COMPACT_ATOMS: atom_id res chain seq x y z
N MET A 1 -5.07 7.96 49.22
CA MET A 1 -5.94 6.76 49.20
C MET A 1 -5.82 6.11 47.83
N ASN A 2 -5.08 4.99 47.77
CA ASN A 2 -4.82 4.22 46.55
C ASN A 2 -6.06 3.43 46.12
N LYS A 3 -6.55 3.64 44.89
CA LYS A 3 -7.44 2.69 44.21
C LYS A 3 -6.67 2.03 43.07
N LYS A 4 -6.30 0.76 43.27
CA LYS A 4 -5.88 -0.16 42.21
C LYS A 4 -7.11 -0.50 41.38
N HIS A 5 -7.12 -0.20 40.08
CA HIS A 5 -8.11 -0.77 39.16
C HIS A 5 -7.60 -2.15 38.70
N SER A 6 -8.29 -3.18 39.19
CA SER A 6 -8.06 -4.60 38.86
C SER A 6 -8.62 -4.92 37.47
N ILE A 7 -7.81 -5.53 36.60
CA ILE A 7 -8.15 -5.97 35.23
C ILE A 7 -8.59 -7.44 35.22
N PHE A 8 -9.36 -7.88 36.22
CA PHE A 8 -9.91 -9.24 36.22
C PHE A 8 -11.32 -9.23 36.81
N SER A 9 -12.31 -9.41 35.92
CA SER A 9 -13.66 -9.80 36.31
C SER A 9 -13.83 -11.28 35.97
N CYS A 10 -13.81 -12.12 37.00
CA CYS A 10 -14.06 -13.56 36.89
C CYS A 10 -15.43 -13.80 37.55
N LEU A 11 -16.48 -14.02 36.76
CA LEU A 11 -17.81 -14.35 37.28
C LEU A 11 -17.98 -15.88 37.40
N GLU A 12 -18.38 -16.28 38.61
CA GLU A 12 -19.07 -17.51 39.06
C GLU A 12 -18.46 -18.90 38.77
N SER A 13 -18.19 -19.59 39.88
CA SER A 13 -17.77 -20.99 39.96
C SER A 13 -18.98 -21.88 40.18
N TRP A 14 -19.21 -22.88 39.31
CA TRP A 14 -20.21 -23.93 39.53
C TRP A 14 -19.50 -25.28 39.76
N GLU A 15 -19.75 -25.90 40.92
CA GLU A 15 -19.17 -27.20 41.29
C GLU A 15 -20.03 -28.35 40.76
N ILE A 16 -19.52 -29.09 39.77
CA ILE A 16 -19.84 -30.51 39.59
C ILE A 16 -18.53 -31.27 39.33
N GLY A 17 -18.05 -32.00 40.34
CA GLY A 17 -17.09 -33.10 40.20
C GLY A 17 -15.63 -32.72 39.87
N LYS A 18 -14.77 -32.66 40.90
CA LYS A 18 -13.30 -32.90 40.94
C LYS A 18 -12.46 -32.85 39.63
N LYS A 19 -12.63 -31.85 38.76
CA LYS A 19 -11.64 -31.43 37.76
C LYS A 19 -11.78 -29.93 37.48
N SER A 20 -10.92 -29.12 38.08
CA SER A 20 -10.82 -27.69 37.77
C SER A 20 -10.25 -27.50 36.36
N ARG A 21 -11.09 -27.09 35.41
CA ARG A 21 -10.66 -26.57 34.11
C ARG A 21 -10.84 -25.06 34.11
N LEU A 22 -9.72 -24.35 34.13
CA LEU A 22 -9.68 -22.91 33.87
C LEU A 22 -9.80 -22.72 32.35
N VAL A 23 -10.97 -22.29 31.87
CA VAL A 23 -11.16 -21.89 30.48
C VAL A 23 -11.12 -20.36 30.44
N CYS A 24 -9.95 -19.80 30.14
CA CYS A 24 -9.84 -18.39 29.77
C CYS A 24 -10.28 -18.24 28.31
N SER A 25 -11.46 -17.68 28.09
CA SER A 25 -11.91 -17.27 26.76
C SER A 25 -11.20 -15.96 26.37
N PHE A 26 -10.22 -16.03 25.48
CA PHE A 26 -9.70 -14.86 24.77
C PHE A 26 -10.60 -14.63 23.54
N GLY A 27 -11.72 -13.94 23.76
CA GLY A 27 -12.69 -13.59 22.72
C GLY A 27 -12.26 -12.37 21.90
N ALA A 28 -11.06 -12.38 21.32
CA ALA A 28 -10.65 -11.36 20.35
C ALA A 28 -10.82 -11.91 18.93
N PRO A 29 -11.48 -11.19 18.01
CA PRO A 29 -11.58 -11.62 16.62
C PRO A 29 -10.17 -11.63 16.02
N VAL A 30 -9.75 -12.81 15.55
CA VAL A 30 -8.60 -13.00 14.67
C VAL A 30 -9.19 -13.19 13.28
N VAL A 31 -8.80 -12.34 12.35
CA VAL A 31 -9.18 -12.50 10.93
C VAL A 31 -8.15 -13.40 10.29
N ILE A 32 -8.59 -14.47 9.62
CA ILE A 32 -7.73 -15.42 8.91
C ILE A 32 -8.15 -15.42 7.44
N ALA A 33 -7.23 -15.09 6.55
CA ALA A 33 -7.34 -15.32 5.11
C ALA A 33 -6.54 -16.57 4.74
N LEU A 34 -7.12 -17.46 3.93
CA LEU A 34 -6.44 -18.63 3.39
C LEU A 34 -6.59 -18.62 1.87
N GLU A 35 -5.46 -18.61 1.16
CA GLU A 35 -5.43 -18.69 -0.31
C GLU A 35 -4.72 -19.97 -0.75
N ILE A 36 -5.33 -20.70 -1.69
CA ILE A 36 -4.82 -21.95 -2.25
C ILE A 36 -4.75 -21.79 -3.76
N ALA A 37 -3.54 -21.87 -4.32
CA ALA A 37 -3.33 -21.85 -5.76
C ALA A 37 -2.69 -23.17 -6.23
N SER A 38 -3.33 -23.81 -7.20
CA SER A 38 -2.83 -25.01 -7.88
C SER A 38 -2.63 -24.72 -9.37
N ALA A 39 -1.44 -25.02 -9.89
CA ALA A 39 -1.14 -24.86 -11.30
C ALA A 39 -1.50 -26.13 -12.07
N SER A 40 -2.48 -26.06 -12.97
CA SER A 40 -2.62 -27.00 -14.08
C SER A 40 -2.05 -26.35 -15.34
N ALA A 41 -1.04 -26.97 -15.95
CA ALA A 41 -0.43 -26.48 -17.17
C ALA A 41 -1.37 -26.80 -18.34
N GLN A 42 -2.06 -25.79 -18.89
CA GLN A 42 -2.65 -25.88 -20.22
C GLN A 42 -1.70 -25.19 -21.20
N ASN A 43 -0.89 -25.99 -21.90
CA ASN A 43 -0.13 -25.53 -23.05
C ASN A 43 -1.10 -25.21 -24.20
N ALA A 44 -1.51 -23.96 -24.31
CA ALA A 44 -2.15 -23.45 -25.51
C ALA A 44 -1.12 -22.63 -26.31
N SER A 45 -0.31 -23.30 -27.13
CA SER A 45 0.40 -22.64 -28.23
C SER A 45 -0.63 -22.25 -29.28
N GLN A 46 -1.19 -21.05 -29.19
CA GLN A 46 -1.86 -20.40 -30.30
C GLN A 46 -0.90 -19.42 -30.96
N THR A 47 -0.19 -19.89 -31.99
CA THR A 47 0.44 -19.02 -32.98
C THR A 47 -0.67 -18.30 -33.75
N LEU A 48 -0.87 -17.01 -33.43
CA LEU A 48 -1.73 -16.14 -34.24
C LEU A 48 -1.05 -15.87 -35.60
N PRO A 49 -1.80 -15.84 -36.72
CA PRO A 49 -1.25 -15.45 -38.00
C PRO A 49 -0.82 -13.97 -38.00
N PRO A 50 0.22 -13.60 -38.77
CA PRO A 50 0.71 -12.22 -38.80
C PRO A 50 -0.34 -11.27 -39.36
N VAL A 51 -0.69 -10.24 -38.58
CA VAL A 51 -1.51 -9.11 -39.01
C VAL A 51 -0.61 -8.15 -39.78
N THR A 52 -0.88 -7.95 -41.07
CA THR A 52 -0.24 -6.91 -41.87
C THR A 52 -1.00 -5.60 -41.62
N VAL A 53 -0.31 -4.59 -41.09
CA VAL A 53 -0.87 -3.25 -40.87
C VAL A 53 -0.70 -2.45 -42.15
N ASP A 54 -1.82 -2.13 -42.82
CA ASP A 54 -1.82 -1.12 -43.88
C ASP A 54 -1.58 0.26 -43.25
N ALA A 55 -0.56 0.97 -43.73
CA ALA A 55 -0.25 2.32 -43.27
C ALA A 55 -1.40 3.30 -43.61
N PRO A 56 -1.74 4.28 -42.74
CA PRO A 56 -2.75 5.28 -43.06
C PRO A 56 -2.30 6.13 -44.26
N ARG A 57 -3.19 6.30 -45.25
CA ARG A 57 -2.99 7.26 -46.35
C ARG A 57 -2.94 8.69 -45.77
N GLU A 58 -1.84 9.40 -45.99
CA GLU A 58 -1.72 10.82 -45.65
C GLU A 58 -2.78 11.64 -46.40
N LYS A 59 -3.60 12.39 -45.66
CA LYS A 59 -4.43 13.46 -46.22
C LYS A 59 -3.53 14.66 -46.58
N PRO A 60 -3.75 15.33 -47.73
CA PRO A 60 -2.96 16.52 -48.09
C PRO A 60 -3.07 17.61 -47.02
N GLN A 61 -1.93 18.05 -46.50
CA GLN A 61 -1.84 19.19 -45.58
C GLN A 61 -2.27 20.49 -46.28
N ALA A 62 -3.19 21.23 -45.67
CA ALA A 62 -3.54 22.58 -46.10
C ALA A 62 -2.42 23.58 -45.74
N LYS A 63 -2.08 24.47 -46.68
CA LYS A 63 -1.04 25.51 -46.54
C LYS A 63 -1.26 26.41 -45.30
N PRO A 64 -0.19 26.87 -44.63
CA PRO A 64 -0.31 27.79 -43.49
C PRO A 64 -0.82 29.15 -43.94
N ARG A 65 -1.83 29.67 -43.24
CA ARG A 65 -2.41 31.00 -43.43
C ARG A 65 -1.51 32.04 -42.73
N GLN A 66 -0.91 32.95 -43.49
CA GLN A 66 -0.13 34.07 -42.97
C GLN A 66 -0.99 34.94 -42.05
N GLN A 67 -0.57 35.13 -40.79
CA GLN A 67 -1.17 36.08 -39.87
C GLN A 67 -0.59 37.48 -40.14
N THR A 68 -1.41 38.35 -40.68
CA THR A 68 -1.17 39.80 -40.75
C THR A 68 -1.15 40.40 -39.34
N GLN A 69 0.01 40.91 -38.93
CA GLN A 69 0.20 41.69 -37.71
C GLN A 69 -0.49 43.07 -37.85
N ARG A 70 -1.25 43.47 -36.84
CA ARG A 70 -1.79 44.83 -36.68
C ARG A 70 -1.05 45.53 -35.53
N PRO A 71 -0.75 46.84 -35.65
CA PRO A 71 0.24 47.52 -34.80
C PRO A 71 -0.26 47.83 -33.38
N VAL A 72 0.70 47.84 -32.46
CA VAL A 72 0.55 48.11 -31.03
C VAL A 72 0.56 49.62 -30.79
N ALA A 73 -0.47 50.16 -30.13
CA ALA A 73 -0.49 51.55 -29.69
C ALA A 73 0.19 51.68 -28.32
N SER A 74 1.23 52.52 -28.25
CA SER A 74 1.92 52.89 -27.02
C SER A 74 1.11 53.89 -26.20
N SER A 75 0.92 53.64 -24.92
CA SER A 75 0.54 54.67 -23.94
C SER A 75 1.66 54.82 -22.93
N ALA A 76 2.40 55.91 -23.05
CA ALA A 76 3.34 56.39 -22.05
C ALA A 76 2.58 56.83 -20.79
N ARG A 77 3.13 56.55 -19.61
CA ARG A 77 2.88 57.42 -18.45
C ARG A 77 4.13 57.58 -17.59
N ALA A 78 4.31 58.83 -17.20
CA ALA A 78 5.50 59.49 -16.71
C ALA A 78 6.17 58.92 -15.46
N SER A 79 7.50 59.06 -15.45
CA SER A 79 8.43 58.99 -14.33
C SER A 79 8.14 60.02 -13.24
N SER A 80 8.46 59.68 -11.99
CA SER A 80 9.05 60.61 -11.04
C SER A 80 10.17 59.92 -10.26
N VAL A 81 11.30 60.62 -10.18
CA VAL A 81 12.59 60.24 -9.58
C VAL A 81 12.77 61.09 -8.33
N HIS A 82 13.35 60.56 -7.24
CA HIS A 82 14.39 61.17 -6.36
C HIS A 82 14.75 60.23 -5.16
N PRO A 83 15.90 60.38 -4.46
CA PRO A 83 16.94 59.35 -4.42
C PRO A 83 17.51 58.96 -3.03
N SER A 84 18.53 58.08 -3.05
CA SER A 84 19.69 57.96 -2.14
C SER A 84 19.60 57.16 -0.81
N GLY A 85 20.50 56.17 -0.66
CA GLY A 85 20.86 55.51 0.61
C GLY A 85 21.52 54.12 0.43
N PRO A 86 22.63 53.78 1.11
CA PRO A 86 23.65 52.87 0.57
C PRO A 86 23.45 51.37 0.85
N ARG A 87 24.00 50.56 -0.06
CA ARG A 87 24.13 49.09 0.05
C ARG A 87 25.39 48.71 0.85
N PRO A 88 25.33 47.72 1.76
CA PRO A 88 26.49 46.96 2.14
C PRO A 88 26.65 45.73 1.22
N HIS A 89 27.85 45.57 0.67
CA HIS A 89 28.31 44.34 0.03
C HIS A 89 28.53 43.27 1.10
N VAL A 90 27.94 42.08 0.93
CA VAL A 90 28.39 40.87 1.62
C VAL A 90 28.72 39.83 0.57
N ALA A 91 29.99 39.43 0.60
CA ALA A 91 30.62 38.47 -0.29
C ALA A 91 29.99 37.07 -0.14
N SER A 92 29.58 36.47 -1.26
CA SER A 92 29.24 35.06 -1.34
C SER A 92 30.52 34.24 -1.57
N THR A 93 31.14 33.75 -0.49
CA THR A 93 32.13 32.67 -0.58
C THR A 93 31.43 31.35 -0.88
N SER A 94 31.50 30.90 -2.14
CA SER A 94 31.17 29.54 -2.53
C SER A 94 32.26 28.57 -2.07
N ARG A 95 32.01 27.81 -1.00
CA ARG A 95 32.77 26.58 -0.72
C ARG A 95 31.98 25.40 -1.29
N GLY A 96 32.49 24.84 -2.38
CA GLY A 96 32.05 23.56 -2.89
C GLY A 96 32.42 22.45 -1.90
N ALA A 97 31.40 21.75 -1.42
CA ALA A 97 31.54 20.42 -0.86
C ALA A 97 30.89 19.46 -1.85
N ALA A 98 31.73 18.76 -2.61
CA ALA A 98 31.32 17.66 -3.46
C ALA A 98 30.95 16.48 -2.55
N SER A 99 29.65 16.25 -2.33
CA SER A 99 29.16 14.97 -1.82
C SER A 99 28.94 14.04 -3.02
N ALA A 100 29.84 13.08 -3.19
CA ALA A 100 29.64 11.95 -4.08
C ALA A 100 28.51 11.08 -3.50
N ALA A 101 27.39 11.01 -4.21
CA ALA A 101 26.33 10.06 -3.91
C ALA A 101 26.83 8.63 -4.21
N PRO A 102 26.61 7.64 -3.32
CA PRO A 102 26.90 6.26 -3.65
C PRO A 102 25.92 5.79 -4.74
N GLN A 103 26.46 5.44 -5.91
CA GLN A 103 25.74 4.77 -6.97
C GLN A 103 25.41 3.34 -6.50
N VAL A 104 24.18 3.12 -6.04
CA VAL A 104 23.66 1.77 -5.81
C VAL A 104 23.31 1.20 -7.17
N GLY A 105 24.21 0.38 -7.73
CA GLY A 105 23.91 -0.44 -8.89
C GLY A 105 22.75 -1.39 -8.60
N PRO A 106 22.05 -1.90 -9.64
CA PRO A 106 21.00 -2.88 -9.45
C PRO A 106 21.57 -4.08 -8.66
N PRO A 107 20.82 -4.62 -7.68
CA PRO A 107 21.29 -5.77 -6.93
C PRO A 107 21.54 -6.91 -7.91
N LEU A 108 22.78 -7.39 -7.95
CA LEU A 108 23.10 -8.65 -8.57
C LEU A 108 22.24 -9.71 -7.87
N LEU A 109 21.33 -10.33 -8.63
CA LEU A 109 20.60 -11.52 -8.23
C LEU A 109 21.60 -12.63 -7.95
N SER A 110 22.15 -12.66 -6.74
CA SER A 110 22.83 -13.83 -6.19
C SER A 110 21.73 -14.83 -5.89
N GLY A 111 21.55 -15.79 -6.79
CA GLY A 111 20.52 -16.80 -6.74
C GLY A 111 20.44 -17.46 -5.36
N ALA A 112 19.31 -17.30 -4.69
CA ALA A 112 18.91 -18.20 -3.64
C ALA A 112 18.61 -19.55 -4.30
N ASN A 113 19.64 -20.40 -4.39
CA ASN A 113 19.50 -21.78 -4.83
C ASN A 113 18.44 -22.46 -3.95
N GLY A 114 17.26 -22.76 -4.52
CA GLY A 114 16.24 -23.57 -3.86
C GLY A 114 14.81 -23.10 -4.06
N VAL A 115 14.54 -21.79 -4.20
CA VAL A 115 13.14 -21.33 -4.28
C VAL A 115 12.55 -21.73 -5.63
N ALA A 116 11.46 -22.51 -5.61
CA ALA A 116 10.74 -22.88 -6.82
C ALA A 116 10.29 -21.59 -7.56
N PRO A 117 10.64 -21.43 -8.85
CA PRO A 117 10.33 -20.21 -9.59
C PRO A 117 8.83 -19.92 -9.54
N SER A 118 8.48 -18.66 -9.32
CA SER A 118 7.08 -18.25 -9.30
C SER A 118 6.45 -18.46 -10.67
N PRO A 119 5.33 -19.22 -10.77
CA PRO A 119 4.61 -19.30 -12.03
C PRO A 119 4.09 -17.91 -12.41
N PRO A 120 3.92 -17.60 -13.70
CA PRO A 120 3.48 -16.27 -14.16
C PRO A 120 2.17 -15.82 -13.52
N THR A 121 1.30 -16.77 -13.15
CA THR A 121 0.00 -16.56 -12.52
C THR A 121 0.02 -16.66 -10.99
N GLY A 122 1.14 -17.05 -10.39
CA GLY A 122 1.27 -17.06 -8.94
C GLY A 122 1.21 -15.62 -8.43
N GLU A 123 0.46 -15.37 -7.37
CA GLU A 123 0.39 -14.03 -6.79
C GLU A 123 1.39 -13.86 -5.63
N ILE A 124 1.52 -14.91 -4.81
CA ILE A 124 2.49 -14.96 -3.71
C ILE A 124 3.90 -15.12 -4.28
N GLY A 125 4.78 -14.17 -3.96
CA GLY A 125 6.17 -14.15 -4.42
C GLY A 125 6.34 -13.72 -5.88
N ASN A 126 5.34 -13.09 -6.47
CA ASN A 126 5.38 -12.59 -7.86
C ASN A 126 4.56 -11.29 -7.98
N LEU A 127 4.77 -10.38 -7.03
CA LEU A 127 4.19 -9.05 -7.10
C LEU A 127 4.84 -8.26 -8.26
N PRO A 128 4.07 -7.48 -9.04
CA PRO A 128 4.61 -6.69 -10.14
C PRO A 128 5.80 -5.83 -9.68
N PRO A 129 6.95 -5.78 -10.37
CA PRO A 129 8.12 -5.07 -9.84
C PRO A 129 7.84 -3.58 -9.57
N ALA A 130 8.63 -2.96 -8.70
CA ALA A 130 8.53 -1.51 -8.48
C ALA A 130 8.86 -0.74 -9.78
N TYR A 131 8.17 0.37 -10.02
CA TYR A 131 8.53 1.32 -11.07
C TYR A 131 9.78 2.11 -10.66
N ALA A 132 10.36 2.85 -11.61
CA ALA A 132 11.48 3.74 -11.32
C ALA A 132 11.12 4.71 -10.17
N GLY A 133 11.97 4.77 -9.15
CA GLY A 133 11.72 5.52 -7.91
C GLY A 133 11.22 4.68 -6.74
N GLY A 134 10.77 3.44 -6.97
CA GLY A 134 10.47 2.48 -5.91
C GLY A 134 9.13 2.68 -5.19
N GLU A 135 8.50 3.85 -5.33
CA GLU A 135 7.30 4.22 -4.56
C GLU A 135 5.99 3.63 -5.11
N VAL A 136 5.91 3.44 -6.42
CA VAL A 136 4.77 2.83 -7.11
C VAL A 136 5.22 1.60 -7.87
N ALA A 137 4.33 0.63 -8.07
CA ALA A 137 4.63 -0.58 -8.83
C ALA A 137 4.28 -0.48 -10.31
N ARG A 138 4.94 -1.32 -11.11
CA ARG A 138 4.74 -1.46 -12.56
C ARG A 138 3.47 -2.26 -12.91
N GLY A 139 2.62 -2.56 -11.95
CA GLY A 139 1.41 -3.35 -12.14
C GLY A 139 0.63 -3.52 -10.85
N ALA A 140 -0.52 -4.18 -10.94
CA ALA A 140 -1.41 -4.45 -9.82
C ALA A 140 -2.20 -5.76 -10.03
N ARG A 141 -2.84 -6.27 -8.97
CA ARG A 141 -3.83 -7.36 -9.07
C ARG A 141 -5.13 -6.85 -9.70
N LEU A 142 -5.59 -7.51 -10.76
CA LEU A 142 -6.86 -7.23 -11.44
C LEU A 142 -7.92 -8.29 -11.11
N GLY A 143 -8.20 -8.46 -9.82
CA GLY A 143 -9.14 -9.46 -9.33
C GLY A 143 -8.81 -10.86 -9.87
N MET A 144 -9.79 -11.51 -10.50
CA MET A 144 -9.62 -12.85 -11.08
C MET A 144 -8.57 -12.96 -12.21
N LEU A 145 -8.11 -11.84 -12.79
CA LEU A 145 -7.08 -11.86 -13.84
C LEU A 145 -5.65 -11.91 -13.28
N GLY A 146 -5.50 -11.82 -11.96
CA GLY A 146 -4.23 -11.83 -11.25
C GLY A 146 -3.40 -10.58 -11.49
N ASN A 147 -2.09 -10.70 -11.26
CA ASN A 147 -1.12 -9.62 -11.43
C ASN A 147 -0.93 -9.28 -12.93
N ARG A 148 -1.11 -8.00 -13.28
CA ARG A 148 -0.92 -7.49 -14.65
C ARG A 148 -0.05 -6.25 -14.65
N ASP A 149 0.76 -6.09 -15.70
CA ASP A 149 1.52 -4.86 -15.94
C ASP A 149 0.56 -3.71 -16.26
N PHE A 150 0.93 -2.49 -15.88
CA PHE A 150 0.09 -1.31 -16.13
C PHE A 150 -0.11 -1.04 -17.64
N MET A 151 0.81 -1.46 -18.51
CA MET A 151 0.70 -1.31 -19.97
C MET A 151 -0.28 -2.31 -20.59
N ASP A 152 -0.46 -3.47 -19.95
CA ASP A 152 -1.37 -4.53 -20.41
C ASP A 152 -2.76 -4.44 -19.78
N THR A 153 -2.96 -3.45 -18.90
CA THR A 153 -4.18 -3.26 -18.12
C THR A 153 -5.10 -2.24 -18.79
N PRO A 154 -6.29 -2.63 -19.28
CA PRO A 154 -7.23 -1.69 -19.92
C PRO A 154 -8.05 -0.87 -18.89
N PHE A 155 -7.50 -0.66 -17.70
CA PHE A 155 -8.11 0.08 -16.59
C PHE A 155 -7.08 1.06 -16.00
N ASN A 156 -7.57 2.11 -15.34
CA ASN A 156 -6.67 2.98 -14.59
C ASN A 156 -6.41 2.34 -13.21
N VAL A 157 -5.22 1.79 -13.06
CA VAL A 157 -4.74 1.18 -11.82
C VAL A 157 -3.51 1.89 -11.29
N THR A 158 -3.38 1.94 -9.98
CA THR A 158 -2.19 2.45 -9.31
C THR A 158 -1.88 1.57 -8.12
N SER A 159 -0.63 1.20 -7.93
CA SER A 159 -0.19 0.31 -6.85
C SER A 159 0.93 1.00 -6.09
N TYR A 160 0.66 1.37 -4.84
CA TYR A 160 1.61 2.01 -3.93
C TYR A 160 2.36 0.95 -3.14
N THR A 161 3.67 1.10 -3.01
CA THR A 161 4.55 0.12 -2.36
C THR A 161 4.72 0.40 -0.86
N SER A 162 5.19 -0.61 -0.14
CA SER A 162 5.66 -0.47 1.25
C SER A 162 6.75 0.59 1.40
N ALA A 163 7.60 0.81 0.40
CA ALA A 163 8.61 1.88 0.43
C ALA A 163 7.98 3.28 0.50
N LEU A 164 6.91 3.53 -0.26
CA LEU A 164 6.18 4.81 -0.16
C LEU A 164 5.53 4.96 1.23
N ILE A 165 4.91 3.88 1.73
CA ILE A 165 4.28 3.88 3.06
C ILE A 165 5.30 4.25 4.13
N GLU A 166 6.48 3.65 4.11
CA GLU A 166 7.56 3.89 5.06
C GLU A 166 8.15 5.31 4.90
N ASN A 167 8.42 5.76 3.67
CA ASN A 167 8.95 7.10 3.39
C ASN A 167 8.02 8.21 3.86
N GLN A 168 6.71 8.05 3.66
CA GLN A 168 5.70 9.01 4.09
C GLN A 168 5.33 8.86 5.57
N GLN A 169 5.85 7.83 6.24
CA GLN A 169 5.45 7.44 7.59
C GLN A 169 3.92 7.29 7.70
N ALA A 170 3.29 6.80 6.62
CA ALA A 170 1.86 6.65 6.53
C ALA A 170 1.39 5.56 7.49
N ARG A 171 0.48 5.90 8.39
CA ARG A 171 -0.08 5.03 9.44
C ARG A 171 -1.46 4.52 9.08
N THR A 172 -2.14 5.20 8.19
CA THR A 172 -3.50 4.87 7.79
C THR A 172 -3.61 4.84 6.27
N LEU A 173 -4.59 4.10 5.76
CA LEU A 173 -4.79 3.97 4.32
C LEU A 173 -5.11 5.31 3.67
N GLN A 174 -5.82 6.19 4.39
CA GLN A 174 -6.06 7.57 3.95
C GLN A 174 -4.77 8.29 3.57
N GLN A 175 -3.73 8.23 4.40
CA GLN A 175 -2.46 8.94 4.13
C GLN A 175 -1.76 8.40 2.88
N VAL A 176 -1.87 7.11 2.61
CA VAL A 176 -1.34 6.50 1.37
C VAL A 176 -2.14 6.97 0.15
N LEU A 177 -3.47 7.02 0.28
CA LEU A 177 -4.38 7.36 -0.82
C LEU A 177 -4.49 8.86 -1.09
N GLU A 178 -3.98 9.72 -0.21
CA GLU A 178 -3.83 11.17 -0.48
C GLU A 178 -2.93 11.46 -1.70
N ASN A 179 -2.09 10.50 -2.10
CA ASN A 179 -1.29 10.58 -3.32
C ASN A 179 -2.11 10.43 -4.62
N ASP A 180 -3.36 9.94 -4.56
CA ASP A 180 -4.20 9.72 -5.75
C ASP A 180 -5.22 10.86 -5.96
N PRO A 181 -5.15 11.64 -7.06
CA PRO A 181 -6.08 12.74 -7.29
C PRO A 181 -7.52 12.30 -7.57
N SER A 182 -7.74 11.03 -7.94
CA SER A 182 -9.07 10.47 -8.17
C SER A 182 -9.72 9.94 -6.88
N VAL A 183 -8.95 9.84 -5.80
CA VAL A 183 -9.42 9.42 -4.48
C VAL A 183 -9.58 10.65 -3.60
N ARG A 184 -10.75 10.79 -2.99
CA ARG A 184 -11.06 11.83 -2.01
C ARG A 184 -11.44 11.15 -0.70
N MET A 185 -11.03 11.74 0.41
CA MET A 185 -11.49 11.30 1.73
C MET A 185 -12.92 11.79 1.95
N ALA A 186 -13.81 10.88 2.32
CA ALA A 186 -15.19 11.19 2.68
C ALA A 186 -15.33 11.52 4.18
N THR A 187 -14.33 11.16 4.98
CA THR A 187 -14.24 11.41 6.42
C THR A 187 -13.02 12.29 6.74
N SER A 188 -13.09 13.02 7.85
CA SER A 188 -11.97 13.81 8.35
C SER A 188 -10.87 12.91 8.94
N ALA A 189 -9.63 13.41 8.97
CA ALA A 189 -8.54 12.73 9.68
C ALA A 189 -8.93 12.46 11.15
N GLY A 190 -8.70 11.23 11.61
CA GLY A 190 -9.03 10.80 12.98
C GLY A 190 -10.49 10.33 13.19
N HIS A 191 -11.31 10.29 12.14
CA HIS A 191 -12.62 9.66 12.20
C HIS A 191 -12.50 8.14 12.46
N ILE A 192 -13.44 7.52 13.18
CA ILE A 192 -13.38 6.09 13.58
C ILE A 192 -13.30 5.06 12.43
N ARG A 193 -13.53 5.51 11.19
CA ARG A 193 -13.53 4.72 9.95
C ARG A 193 -12.95 5.55 8.83
N GLU A 194 -12.24 4.89 7.94
CA GLU A 194 -11.74 5.50 6.70
C GLU A 194 -12.73 5.24 5.56
N ASN A 195 -13.39 6.30 5.10
CA ASN A 195 -14.28 6.23 3.95
C ASN A 195 -13.69 7.05 2.80
N PHE A 196 -13.80 6.50 1.60
CA PHE A 196 -13.20 7.05 0.40
C PHE A 196 -14.28 7.39 -0.63
N ARG A 197 -13.90 8.23 -1.60
CA ARG A 197 -14.63 8.42 -2.84
C ARG A 197 -13.68 8.29 -4.00
N ILE A 198 -13.98 7.39 -4.92
CA ILE A 198 -13.18 7.20 -6.14
C ILE A 198 -14.02 7.70 -7.31
N ARG A 199 -13.49 8.68 -8.06
CA ARG A 199 -14.22 9.36 -9.15
C ARG A 199 -15.61 9.88 -8.72
N GLY A 200 -15.75 10.29 -7.45
CA GLY A 200 -16.97 10.86 -6.87
C GLY A 200 -17.93 9.85 -6.20
N PHE A 201 -17.78 8.55 -6.46
CA PHE A 201 -18.62 7.51 -5.88
C PHE A 201 -18.05 6.99 -4.56
N PRO A 202 -18.89 6.69 -3.55
CA PRO A 202 -18.42 6.22 -2.26
C PRO A 202 -17.80 4.82 -2.34
N VAL A 203 -16.76 4.60 -1.53
CA VAL A 203 -16.13 3.32 -1.22
C VAL A 203 -15.88 3.32 0.29
N LEU A 204 -16.59 2.48 1.03
CA LEU A 204 -16.53 2.41 2.49
C LEU A 204 -15.34 1.56 2.98
N GLY A 205 -14.91 1.77 4.22
CA GLY A 205 -13.85 0.93 4.84
C GLY A 205 -14.17 -0.57 4.85
N SER A 206 -15.45 -0.92 5.03
CA SER A 206 -15.96 -2.29 4.92
C SER A 206 -15.88 -2.90 3.51
N GLU A 207 -15.58 -2.10 2.49
CA GLU A 207 -15.55 -2.50 1.06
C GLU A 207 -14.13 -2.64 0.53
N LEU A 208 -13.13 -2.54 1.40
CA LEU A 208 -11.74 -2.80 1.06
C LEU A 208 -11.53 -4.31 0.90
N ALA A 209 -10.73 -4.70 -0.09
CA ALA A 209 -10.26 -6.07 -0.25
C ALA A 209 -8.92 -6.25 0.47
N LEU A 210 -8.71 -7.43 1.06
CA LEU A 210 -7.42 -7.89 1.56
C LEU A 210 -7.01 -9.10 0.73
N ASN A 211 -5.88 -9.02 0.03
CA ASN A 211 -5.43 -10.05 -0.91
C ASN A 211 -6.55 -10.51 -1.86
N GLY A 212 -7.27 -9.55 -2.45
CA GLY A 212 -8.37 -9.78 -3.40
C GLY A 212 -9.70 -10.23 -2.78
N MET A 213 -9.75 -10.46 -1.46
CA MET A 213 -10.95 -10.94 -0.76
C MET A 213 -11.63 -9.80 0.01
N TYR A 214 -12.92 -9.61 -0.22
CA TYR A 214 -13.73 -8.68 0.57
C TYR A 214 -14.12 -9.25 1.94
N GLY A 215 -14.38 -8.36 2.90
CA GLY A 215 -14.84 -8.72 4.24
C GLY A 215 -13.74 -9.16 5.20
N LEU A 216 -12.48 -9.16 4.76
CA LEU A 216 -11.31 -9.49 5.58
C LEU A 216 -10.46 -8.27 5.93
N ALA A 217 -10.70 -7.10 5.32
CA ALA A 217 -9.99 -5.88 5.65
C ALA A 217 -10.50 -5.28 6.98
N PRO A 218 -9.66 -4.53 7.73
CA PRO A 218 -10.12 -3.77 8.89
C PRO A 218 -11.17 -2.72 8.50
N ASP A 219 -12.33 -2.74 9.17
CA ASP A 219 -13.43 -1.77 8.91
C ASP A 219 -13.12 -0.34 9.39
N GLY A 220 -12.28 -0.22 10.43
CA GLY A 220 -11.90 1.05 11.05
C GLY A 220 -10.77 1.77 10.31
N HIS A 221 -9.66 2.01 11.00
CA HIS A 221 -8.42 2.43 10.37
C HIS A 221 -7.60 1.23 9.94
N VAL A 222 -7.13 1.25 8.70
CA VAL A 222 -6.26 0.20 8.19
C VAL A 222 -4.83 0.45 8.67
N PRO A 223 -4.20 -0.47 9.42
CA PRO A 223 -2.77 -0.42 9.66
C PRO A 223 -2.03 -0.70 8.35
N THR A 224 -1.07 0.16 8.03
CA THR A 224 -0.31 0.10 6.78
C THR A 224 0.97 -0.72 6.93
N GLU A 225 1.40 -1.00 8.16
CA GLU A 225 2.72 -1.56 8.46
C GLU A 225 2.88 -3.01 7.97
N PHE A 226 1.79 -3.77 7.96
CA PHE A 226 1.76 -5.14 7.46
C PHE A 226 1.44 -5.23 5.95
N LEU A 227 1.23 -4.10 5.29
CA LEU A 227 0.92 -4.04 3.86
C LEU A 227 2.20 -3.93 3.05
N GLU A 228 2.29 -4.77 2.03
CA GLU A 228 3.29 -4.68 0.98
C GLU A 228 2.82 -3.72 -0.11
N ARG A 229 1.51 -3.70 -0.40
CA ARG A 229 0.92 -2.80 -1.39
C ARG A 229 -0.46 -2.29 -1.02
N VAL A 230 -0.76 -1.10 -1.54
CA VAL A 230 -2.09 -0.55 -1.64
C VAL A 230 -2.40 -0.36 -3.12
N GLU A 231 -3.34 -1.14 -3.64
CA GLU A 231 -3.71 -1.14 -5.05
C GLU A 231 -5.07 -0.49 -5.23
N VAL A 232 -5.18 0.41 -6.20
CA VAL A 232 -6.39 1.17 -6.49
C VAL A 232 -6.77 0.93 -7.94
N LEU A 233 -7.92 0.30 -8.15
CA LEU A 233 -8.57 0.21 -9.45
C LEU A 233 -9.70 1.24 -9.51
N LYS A 234 -9.62 2.15 -10.50
CA LYS A 234 -10.57 3.26 -10.63
C LYS A 234 -11.71 2.89 -11.58
N GLY A 235 -12.94 2.94 -11.07
CA GLY A 235 -14.17 2.62 -11.80
C GLY A 235 -14.73 1.22 -11.47
N PRO A 236 -15.91 0.88 -12.01
CA PRO A 236 -16.58 -0.38 -11.66
C PRO A 236 -15.73 -1.61 -12.01
N GLY A 237 -15.45 -2.44 -11.01
CA GLY A 237 -14.66 -3.68 -11.13
C GLY A 237 -15.45 -4.96 -10.87
N ALA A 238 -16.79 -4.90 -10.91
CA ALA A 238 -17.65 -6.00 -10.46
C ALA A 238 -17.41 -7.32 -11.20
N LEU A 239 -17.02 -7.29 -12.48
CA LEU A 239 -16.63 -8.48 -13.21
C LEU A 239 -15.35 -9.10 -12.64
N LEU A 240 -14.37 -8.29 -12.25
CA LEU A 240 -13.05 -8.75 -11.85
C LEU A 240 -13.00 -9.19 -10.39
N ASN A 241 -13.64 -8.42 -9.51
CA ASN A 241 -13.57 -8.59 -8.06
C ASN A 241 -14.87 -9.13 -7.45
N GLY A 242 -15.95 -9.23 -8.22
CA GLY A 242 -17.30 -9.45 -7.68
C GLY A 242 -17.88 -8.16 -7.07
N MET A 243 -19.02 -8.30 -6.40
CA MET A 243 -19.71 -7.21 -5.74
C MET A 243 -19.14 -6.98 -4.34
N ALA A 244 -18.67 -5.76 -4.06
CA ALA A 244 -18.30 -5.38 -2.71
C ALA A 244 -19.50 -5.49 -1.75
N PRO A 245 -19.31 -5.69 -0.43
CA PRO A 245 -20.40 -5.95 0.51
C PRO A 245 -21.56 -4.93 0.48
N PHE A 246 -21.27 -3.66 0.19
CA PHE A 246 -22.28 -2.58 0.08
C PHE A 246 -22.43 -2.02 -1.34
N GLY A 247 -21.87 -2.70 -2.34
CA GLY A 247 -22.06 -2.37 -3.75
C GLY A 247 -21.31 -1.14 -4.26
N ALA A 248 -20.14 -0.80 -3.69
CA ALA A 248 -19.27 0.24 -4.21
C ALA A 248 -19.02 0.12 -5.73
N VAL A 249 -19.23 1.23 -6.44
CA VAL A 249 -19.02 1.33 -7.90
C VAL A 249 -17.91 2.32 -8.28
N GLY A 250 -17.34 3.05 -7.31
CA GLY A 250 -16.28 4.02 -7.58
C GLY A 250 -14.96 3.37 -8.01
N GLY A 251 -14.72 2.15 -7.58
CA GLY A 251 -13.45 1.46 -7.70
C GLY A 251 -13.35 0.31 -6.73
N SER A 252 -12.19 -0.33 -6.70
CA SER A 252 -11.80 -1.26 -5.64
C SER A 252 -10.43 -0.86 -5.12
N ILE A 253 -10.27 -0.92 -3.80
CA ILE A 253 -8.99 -0.79 -3.13
C ILE A 253 -8.62 -2.16 -2.58
N ASN A 254 -7.47 -2.68 -3.00
CA ASN A 254 -6.94 -3.96 -2.55
C ASN A 254 -5.69 -3.73 -1.70
N LEU A 255 -5.67 -4.38 -0.54
CA LEU A 255 -4.59 -4.34 0.43
C LEU A 255 -3.81 -5.64 0.30
N VAL A 256 -2.54 -5.55 -0.11
CA VAL A 256 -1.68 -6.72 -0.27
C VAL A 256 -0.78 -6.85 0.94
N THR A 257 -0.78 -8.01 1.60
CA THR A 257 0.01 -8.24 2.82
C THR A 257 1.48 -8.56 2.53
N LYS A 258 2.34 -8.29 3.53
CA LYS A 258 3.75 -8.67 3.50
C LYS A 258 3.92 -10.17 3.70
N HIS A 259 4.60 -10.82 2.76
CA HIS A 259 5.08 -12.20 2.89
C HIS A 259 6.60 -12.25 3.09
N ALA A 260 7.12 -13.44 3.40
CA ALA A 260 8.56 -13.63 3.49
C ALA A 260 9.19 -13.55 2.08
N GLY A 261 10.14 -12.63 1.93
CA GLY A 261 11.04 -12.57 0.77
C GLY A 261 12.18 -13.58 0.91
N ASP A 262 12.95 -13.75 -0.17
CA ASP A 262 14.07 -14.71 -0.18
C ASP A 262 15.21 -14.27 0.75
N ALA A 263 15.43 -12.96 0.85
CA ALA A 263 16.36 -12.38 1.81
C ALA A 263 15.69 -12.27 3.20
N PRO A 264 16.34 -12.73 4.28
CA PRO A 264 15.84 -12.57 5.62
C PRO A 264 15.81 -11.08 6.00
N ILE A 265 14.75 -10.65 6.69
CA ILE A 265 14.60 -9.28 7.18
C ILE A 265 14.24 -9.24 8.65
N THR A 266 14.90 -8.37 9.41
CA THR A 266 14.55 -8.06 10.78
C THR A 266 14.74 -6.56 10.94
N SER A 267 13.65 -5.85 11.19
CA SER A 267 13.68 -4.42 11.45
C SER A 267 12.92 -4.10 12.72
N VAL A 268 13.43 -3.10 13.42
CA VAL A 268 12.77 -2.48 14.56
C VAL A 268 12.81 -0.99 14.32
N SER A 269 11.63 -0.39 14.28
CA SER A 269 11.42 1.03 14.05
C SER A 269 10.74 1.63 15.26
N THR A 270 11.13 2.84 15.62
CA THR A 270 10.43 3.63 16.64
C THR A 270 10.03 4.95 16.04
N ASP A 271 8.90 5.49 16.48
CA ASP A 271 8.37 6.74 15.98
C ASP A 271 7.78 7.58 17.10
N TYR A 272 7.74 8.89 16.83
CA TYR A 272 7.17 9.89 17.72
C TYR A 272 6.23 10.78 16.90
N THR A 273 5.11 11.15 17.48
CA THR A 273 4.16 12.11 16.91
C THR A 273 3.63 13.03 17.98
N SER A 274 3.55 14.31 17.64
CA SER A 274 2.98 15.31 18.52
C SER A 274 1.50 14.98 18.84
N SER A 275 1.04 15.23 20.06
CA SER A 275 1.79 15.93 21.12
C SER A 275 2.71 15.02 21.94
N SER A 276 2.37 13.74 22.12
CA SER A 276 3.14 12.82 22.98
C SER A 276 2.95 11.34 22.64
N GLN A 277 2.69 11.02 21.38
CA GLN A 277 2.50 9.64 20.95
C GLN A 277 3.83 8.99 20.58
N PHE A 278 4.12 7.87 21.23
CA PHE A 278 5.29 7.04 20.94
C PHE A 278 4.86 5.71 20.35
N GLY A 279 5.63 5.21 19.40
CA GLY A 279 5.35 3.99 18.67
C GLY A 279 6.57 3.11 18.48
N THR A 280 6.33 1.80 18.42
CA THR A 280 7.32 0.80 18.03
C THR A 280 6.70 -0.12 16.99
N HIS A 281 7.46 -0.44 15.96
CA HIS A 281 7.12 -1.40 14.92
C HIS A 281 8.25 -2.43 14.78
N ILE A 282 7.87 -3.71 14.77
CA ILE A 282 8.77 -4.84 14.57
C ILE A 282 8.32 -5.56 13.30
N ASP A 283 9.25 -5.82 12.39
CA ASP A 283 8.99 -6.55 11.16
C ASP A 283 10.06 -7.63 10.97
N VAL A 284 9.64 -8.89 10.94
CA VAL A 284 10.52 -10.06 10.85
C VAL A 284 10.04 -11.00 9.77
N GLY A 285 10.90 -11.29 8.79
CA GLY A 285 10.63 -12.23 7.72
C GLY A 285 11.74 -13.25 7.55
N ARG A 286 11.38 -14.54 7.48
CA ARG A 286 12.32 -15.64 7.25
C ARG A 286 11.71 -16.68 6.32
N ARG A 287 12.58 -17.32 5.54
CA ARG A 287 12.27 -18.51 4.75
C ARG A 287 13.18 -19.66 5.21
N GLY A 288 12.69 -20.89 5.09
CA GLY A 288 13.42 -22.10 5.44
C GLY A 288 12.85 -23.35 4.79
N GLY A 289 13.49 -24.49 5.10
CA GLY A 289 13.30 -25.78 4.41
C GLY A 289 14.37 -26.01 3.35
N ASP A 290 14.48 -27.26 2.89
CA ASP A 290 15.54 -27.71 1.94
C ASP A 290 15.60 -26.88 0.66
N HIS A 291 14.47 -26.31 0.26
CA HIS A 291 14.27 -25.50 -0.93
C HIS A 291 13.80 -24.08 -0.59
N ASN A 292 13.99 -23.63 0.65
CA ASN A 292 13.40 -22.37 1.14
C ASN A 292 11.91 -22.26 0.78
N GLN A 293 11.14 -23.34 0.99
CA GLN A 293 9.75 -23.43 0.59
C GLN A 293 8.77 -22.89 1.64
N PHE A 294 9.15 -22.87 2.92
CA PHE A 294 8.30 -22.35 4.02
C PHE A 294 8.70 -20.93 4.41
N GLY A 295 7.76 -20.00 4.35
CA GLY A 295 7.94 -18.59 4.66
C GLY A 295 7.10 -18.18 5.87
N ILE A 296 7.68 -17.35 6.73
CA ILE A 296 7.00 -16.71 7.85
C ILE A 296 7.34 -15.22 7.87
N ARG A 297 6.32 -14.38 7.99
CA ARG A 297 6.43 -12.93 8.16
C ARG A 297 5.59 -12.49 9.35
N TYR A 298 6.16 -11.74 10.27
CA TYR A 298 5.46 -11.16 11.40
C TYR A 298 5.65 -9.65 11.43
N ASN A 299 4.55 -8.92 11.61
CA ASN A 299 4.51 -7.49 11.83
C ASN A 299 3.80 -7.18 13.15
N GLY A 300 4.49 -6.50 14.06
CA GLY A 300 3.98 -6.10 15.37
C GLY A 300 4.08 -4.60 15.55
N VAL A 301 3.00 -3.93 15.91
CA VAL A 301 2.97 -2.48 16.16
C VAL A 301 2.31 -2.21 17.49
N TYR A 302 2.90 -1.30 18.26
CA TYR A 302 2.26 -0.72 19.42
C TYR A 302 2.54 0.78 19.48
N ARG A 303 1.49 1.59 19.57
CA ARG A 303 1.58 3.05 19.76
C ARG A 303 0.65 3.51 20.86
N SER A 304 1.08 4.48 21.65
CA SER A 304 0.28 5.04 22.72
C SER A 304 0.69 6.48 23.01
N GLY A 305 -0.29 7.35 23.24
CA GLY A 305 -0.06 8.72 23.69
C GLY A 305 -1.15 9.70 23.30
N GLY A 306 -0.92 10.97 23.66
CA GLY A 306 -1.80 12.07 23.27
C GLY A 306 -1.62 12.44 21.79
N THR A 307 -2.71 12.79 21.13
CA THR A 307 -2.69 13.20 19.72
C THR A 307 -2.46 14.71 19.59
N THR A 308 -2.62 15.26 18.38
CA THR A 308 -2.61 16.70 18.12
C THR A 308 -3.93 17.38 18.51
N LEU A 309 -4.97 16.61 18.85
CA LEU A 309 -6.24 17.14 19.33
C LEU A 309 -6.22 17.23 20.85
N ASP A 310 -6.72 18.35 21.37
CA ASP A 310 -6.81 18.58 22.81
C ASP A 310 -7.65 17.49 23.48
N GLU A 311 -7.18 17.02 24.64
CA GLU A 311 -7.82 15.98 25.46
C GLU A 311 -8.03 14.62 24.75
N GLN A 312 -7.43 14.40 23.57
CA GLN A 312 -7.52 13.12 22.87
C GLN A 312 -6.30 12.23 23.13
N TRP A 313 -6.58 11.02 23.59
CA TRP A 313 -5.60 9.95 23.75
C TRP A 313 -5.89 8.80 22.78
N LYS A 314 -4.85 8.21 22.21
CA LYS A 314 -4.97 7.09 21.27
C LYS A 314 -3.98 5.99 21.59
N VAL A 315 -4.47 4.76 21.60
CA VAL A 315 -3.67 3.53 21.71
C VAL A 315 -3.93 2.73 20.45
N ARG A 316 -2.88 2.20 19.82
CA ARG A 316 -3.02 1.35 18.62
C ARG A 316 -2.12 0.14 18.76
N GLY A 317 -2.67 -1.03 18.51
CA GLY A 317 -1.96 -2.30 18.49
C GLY A 317 -2.23 -3.07 17.20
N LEU A 318 -1.20 -3.65 16.61
CA LEU A 318 -1.30 -4.60 15.51
C LEU A 318 -0.42 -5.81 15.77
N ASN A 319 -0.97 -6.99 15.50
CA ASN A 319 -0.21 -8.21 15.32
C ASN A 319 -0.67 -8.84 14.00
N ALA A 320 0.24 -8.98 13.04
CA ALA A 320 -0.04 -9.62 11.76
C ALA A 320 1.01 -10.71 11.51
N LEU A 321 0.54 -11.89 11.12
CA LEU A 321 1.34 -13.07 10.80
C LEU A 321 0.94 -13.56 9.41
N ALA A 322 1.90 -13.65 8.51
CA ALA A 322 1.72 -14.27 7.21
C ALA A 322 2.60 -15.52 7.13
N LEU A 323 2.00 -16.64 6.75
CA LEU A 323 2.67 -17.91 6.50
C LEU A 323 2.49 -18.23 5.02
N ASP A 324 3.54 -18.69 4.36
CA ASP A 324 3.43 -19.13 2.98
C ASP A 324 4.25 -20.38 2.67
N PHE A 325 3.70 -21.23 1.81
CA PHE A 325 4.35 -22.41 1.28
C PHE A 325 4.41 -22.31 -0.23
N ARG A 326 5.60 -22.47 -0.82
CA ARG A 326 5.82 -22.35 -2.26
C ARG A 326 6.57 -23.57 -2.77
N GLU A 327 5.91 -24.32 -3.64
CA GLU A 327 6.52 -25.39 -4.41
C GLU A 327 6.23 -25.17 -5.90
N GLU A 328 6.70 -26.06 -6.77
CA GLU A 328 6.58 -25.91 -8.22
C GLU A 328 5.13 -25.81 -8.70
N ARG A 329 4.21 -26.55 -8.07
CA ARG A 329 2.81 -26.68 -8.52
C ARG A 329 1.77 -26.18 -7.53
N ILE A 330 2.15 -26.01 -6.26
CA ILE A 330 1.25 -25.70 -5.16
C ILE A 330 1.78 -24.48 -4.42
N ARG A 331 0.87 -23.54 -4.16
CA ARG A 331 1.12 -22.40 -3.28
C ARG A 331 -0.01 -22.27 -2.28
N LEU A 332 0.36 -22.05 -1.03
CA LEU A 332 -0.56 -21.82 0.07
C LEU A 332 -0.10 -20.58 0.81
N SER A 333 -1.01 -19.66 1.11
CA SER A 333 -0.76 -18.58 2.07
C SER A 333 -1.84 -18.55 3.13
N ILE A 334 -1.43 -18.19 4.34
CA ILE A 334 -2.32 -17.88 5.45
C ILE A 334 -1.90 -16.52 5.99
N ASP A 335 -2.84 -15.58 6.00
CA ASP A 335 -2.66 -14.28 6.64
C ASP A 335 -3.59 -14.20 7.84
N ALA A 336 -3.03 -13.94 9.01
CA ALA A 336 -3.78 -13.75 10.23
C ALA A 336 -3.40 -12.42 10.86
N TYR A 337 -4.39 -11.62 11.26
CA TYR A 337 -4.10 -10.39 11.99
C TYR A 337 -5.10 -10.10 13.10
N HIS A 338 -4.63 -9.32 14.07
CA HIS A 338 -5.41 -8.71 15.12
C HIS A 338 -5.01 -7.24 15.23
N SER A 339 -5.98 -6.35 15.11
CA SER A 339 -5.80 -4.90 15.19
C SER A 339 -6.74 -4.33 16.24
N GLN A 340 -6.22 -3.45 17.08
CA GLN A 340 -6.96 -2.74 18.10
C GLN A 340 -6.58 -1.25 18.04
N GLU A 341 -7.59 -0.40 18.19
CA GLU A 341 -7.43 1.05 18.27
C GLU A 341 -8.48 1.65 19.19
#